data_AF-A0A2E7SV22-F1
#
_entry.id   AF-A0A2E7SV22-F1
#
_cell.length_a   1.000
_cell.length_b   1.000
_cell.length_c   1.000
_cell.angle_alpha   90.00
_cell.angle_beta   90.00
_cell.angle_gamma   90.00
#
_symmetry.space_group_name_H-M   'P 1'
#
loop_
_entity.id
_entity.type
_entity.pdbx_description
1 polymer ?
#
loop_
_entity_poly.entity_id
_entity_poly.type
_entity_poly.pdbx_seq_one_letter_code
_entity_poly.pdbx_strand_id
1 'polypeptide(L)' 'MDDKNKAYWELHKQIWQEEFDKLDKNIQRFVIDNPEANESKRLDDRVESIISKELTKKTS' A
#
# COMPACT_ATOMS: atom_id res chain seq x y z
N MET A 1 -12.33 17.31 -6.79
CA MET A 1 -11.72 16.16 -6.09
C MET A 1 -12.10 14.94 -6.89
N ASP A 2 -11.18 14.50 -7.74
CA ASP A 2 -11.39 13.51 -8.79
C ASP A 2 -11.81 12.15 -8.20
N ASP A 3 -12.97 11.62 -8.63
CA ASP A 3 -13.47 10.31 -8.19
C ASP A 3 -12.47 9.16 -8.40
N LYS A 4 -11.57 9.29 -9.39
CA LYS A 4 -10.43 8.39 -9.61
C LYS A 4 -9.51 8.31 -8.39
N ASN A 5 -9.35 9.42 -7.69
CA ASN A 5 -8.52 9.51 -6.49
C ASN A 5 -9.20 8.79 -5.32
N LYS A 6 -10.54 8.86 -5.19
CA LYS A 6 -11.25 8.20 -4.11
C LYS A 6 -11.15 6.68 -4.20
N ALA A 7 -11.45 6.09 -5.35
CA ALA A 7 -11.36 4.64 -5.55
C ALA A 7 -9.92 4.13 -5.39
N TYR A 8 -8.93 4.91 -5.86
CA TYR A 8 -7.51 4.64 -5.61
C TYR A 8 -7.21 4.61 -4.11
N TRP A 9 -7.58 5.66 -3.36
CA TRP A 9 -7.29 5.75 -1.93
C TRP A 9 -8.02 4.71 -1.07
N GLU A 10 -9.24 4.31 -1.46
CA GLU A 10 -9.96 3.22 -0.80
C GLU A 10 -9.23 1.89 -0.99
N LEU A 11 -8.83 1.59 -2.22
CA LEU A 11 -8.08 0.37 -2.54
C LEU A 11 -6.69 0.38 -1.90
N HIS A 12 -6.02 1.54 -1.92
CA HIS A 12 -4.71 1.72 -1.30
C HIS A 12 -4.76 1.43 0.19
N LYS A 13 -5.72 1.99 0.93
CA LYS A 13 -5.86 1.73 2.36
C LYS A 13 -6.05 0.25 2.68
N GLN A 14 -6.88 -0.43 1.88
CA GLN A 14 -7.13 -1.86 2.07
C GLN A 14 -5.85 -2.68 1.85
N ILE A 15 -5.21 -2.51 0.68
CA ILE A 15 -4.01 -3.26 0.31
C ILE A 15 -2.85 -2.95 1.26
N TRP A 16 -2.67 -1.68 1.61
CA TRP A 16 -1.64 -1.27 2.54
C TRP A 16 -1.83 -1.95 3.90
N GLN A 17 -3.06 -1.97 4.43
CA GLN A 17 -3.35 -2.64 5.70
C GLN A 17 -3.11 -4.15 5.61
N GLU A 18 -3.51 -4.80 4.52
CA GLU A 18 -3.28 -6.24 4.31
C GLU A 18 -1.80 -6.59 4.20
N GLU A 19 -1.01 -5.80 3.46
CA GLU A 19 0.43 -6.03 3.35
C GLU A 19 1.16 -5.70 4.65
N PHE A 20 0.72 -4.65 5.37
CA PHE A 20 1.26 -4.30 6.67
C PHE A 20 0.99 -5.38 7.73
N ASP A 21 -0.21 -5.95 7.77
CA ASP A 21 -0.58 -7.01 8.72
C ASP A 21 0.24 -8.31 8.50
N LYS A 22 0.66 -8.57 7.25
CA LYS A 22 1.55 -9.69 6.91
C LYS A 22 3.00 -9.48 7.34
N LEU A 23 3.43 -8.24 7.61
CA LEU A 23 4.79 -7.97 8.07
C LEU A 23 4.99 -8.47 9.50
N ASP A 24 6.23 -8.82 9.81
CA ASP A 24 6.61 -9.15 11.17
C ASP A 24 6.44 -7.94 12.10
N LYS A 25 6.05 -8.16 13.36
CA LYS A 25 5.75 -7.07 14.32
C LYS A 25 6.91 -6.09 14.49
N ASN A 26 8.15 -6.58 14.37
CA ASN A 26 9.33 -5.72 14.43
C ASN A 26 9.44 -4.81 13.20
N ILE A 27 9.10 -5.33 12.02
CA ILE A 27 9.10 -4.57 10.77
C ILE A 27 7.92 -3.59 10.75
N GLN A 28 6.74 -4.01 11.20
CA GLN A 28 5.58 -3.13 11.37
C GLN A 28 5.93 -1.90 12.22
N ARG A 29 6.54 -2.14 13.38
CA ARG A 29 7.01 -1.09 14.26
C ARG A 29 8.05 -0.21 13.59
N PHE A 30 9.03 -0.82 12.91
CA PHE A 30 10.07 -0.09 12.20
C PHE A 30 9.52 0.81 11.08
N VAL A 31 8.50 0.34 10.35
CA VAL A 31 7.83 1.10 9.29
C VAL A 31 7.07 2.30 9.85
N ILE A 32 6.37 2.12 10.98
CA ILE A 32 5.66 3.21 11.67
C ILE A 32 6.64 4.22 12.25
N ASP A 33 7.70 3.75 12.92
CA ASP A 33 8.69 4.60 13.59
C ASP A 33 9.62 5.30 12.58
N ASN A 34 9.89 4.68 11.41
CA ASN A 34 10.81 5.18 10.39
C ASN A 34 10.17 5.10 8.99
N PRO A 35 9.28 6.03 8.64
CA PRO A 35 8.62 6.06 7.33
C PRO A 35 9.61 6.30 6.17
N GLU A 36 10.78 6.87 6.43
CA GLU A 36 11.82 7.10 5.42
C GLU A 36 12.77 5.89 5.24
N ALA A 37 12.59 4.85 6.05
CA ALA A 37 13.42 3.66 5.95
C ALA A 37 13.15 2.87 4.67
N ASN A 38 14.14 2.08 4.26
CA ASN A 38 14.05 1.24 3.08
C ASN A 38 12.89 0.23 3.19
N GLU A 39 12.59 -0.30 4.37
CA GLU A 39 11.43 -1.18 4.59
C GLU A 39 10.10 -0.48 4.30
N SER A 40 9.94 0.77 4.73
CA SER A 40 8.73 1.57 4.47
C SER A 40 8.57 1.82 2.98
N LYS A 41 9.65 2.20 2.31
CA LYS A 41 9.66 2.38 0.86
C LYS A 41 9.32 1.09 0.11
N ARG A 42 9.87 -0.05 0.55
CA ARG A 42 9.56 -1.37 -0.04
C ARG A 42 8.11 -1.78 0.14
N LEU A 43 7.50 -1.45 1.28
CA LEU A 43 6.07 -1.67 1.49
C LEU A 43 5.26 -0.81 0.52
N ASP A 44 5.61 0.46 0.37
CA ASP A 44 4.94 1.40 -0.54
C ASP A 44 5.04 0.96 -2.00
N ASP A 45 6.25 0.66 -2.49
CA ASP A 45 6.50 0.13 -3.84
C ASP A 45 5.64 -1.12 -4.13
N ARG A 46 5.49 -2.00 -3.12
CA ARG A 46 4.71 -3.22 -3.24
C ARG A 46 3.21 -2.94 -3.28
N VAL A 47 2.72 -2.05 -2.42
CA VAL A 47 1.33 -1.60 -2.39
C VAL A 47 0.95 -0.95 -3.73
N GLU A 48 1.79 -0.04 -4.25
CA GLU A 48 1.59 0.60 -5.56
C GLU A 48 1.54 -0.42 -6.71
N SER A 49 2.40 -1.43 -6.69
CA SER A 49 2.40 -2.49 -7.70
C SER A 49 1.09 -3.29 -7.72
N ILE A 50 0.54 -3.60 -6.54
CA ILE A 50 -0.73 -4.34 -6.42
C ILE A 50 -1.89 -3.46 -6.84
N ILE A 51 -1.95 -2.19 -6.39
CA ILE A 51 -2.99 -1.23 -6.79
C ILE A 51 -3.01 -1.08 -8.31
N SER A 52 -1.84 -0.91 -8.94
CA SER A 52 -1.73 -0.75 -10.39
C SER A 52 -2.30 -1.96 -11.14
N LYS A 53 -2.01 -3.18 -10.66
CA LYS A 53 -2.57 -4.41 -11.25
C LYS A 53 -4.08 -4.49 -11.09
N GLU A 54 -4.61 -4.16 -9.92
CA GLU A 54 -6.05 -4.24 -9.62
C GLU A 54 -6.85 -3.18 -10.38
N LEU A 55 -6.32 -1.96 -10.52
CA LEU A 55 -6.93 -0.91 -11.35
C LEU A 55 -6.95 -1.29 -12.84
N THR A 56 -5.89 -1.94 -13.32
CA THR A 56 -5.83 -2.42 -14.71
C THR A 56 -6.87 -3.52 -14.96
N LYS A 57 -7.03 -4.48 -14.02
CA LYS A 57 -8.05 -5.53 -14.10
C LYS A 57 -9.49 -5.00 -14.08
N LYS A 58 -9.78 -3.97 -13.28
CA LYS A 58 -11.13 -3.39 -13.21
C LYS A 58 -11.58 -2.66 -14.49
N THR A 59 -10.66 -2.42 -15.42
CA THR A 59 -10.92 -1.67 -16.66
C THR A 59 -10.96 -2.57 -17.90
N SER A 60 -10.73 -3.89 -17.77
CA SER A 60 -10.84 -4.88 -18.86
C SER A 60 -12.13 -5.68 -18.80
#